data_AF-A0A510IT12-F1
#
_entry.id   AF-A0A510IT12-F1
#
_cell.length_a   1.000
_cell.length_b   1.000
_cell.length_c   1.000
_cell.angle_alpha   90.00
_cell.angle_beta   90.00
_cell.angle_gamma   90.00
#
_symmetry.space_group_name_H-M   'P 1'
#
loop_
_entity.id
_entity.type
_entity.pdbx_description
1 polymer ?
#
loop_
_entity_poly.entity_id
_entity_poly.type
_entity_poly.pdbx_seq_one_letter_code
_entity_poly.pdbx_strand_id
1 'polypeptide(L)'
;MEPVQIFYAAIYFLLLGVPFVVAYWVRKRAVSLRSFSLVVVVSAAIMSGVVIVQWLGYDIYLGYRVASLDRDGDGFWTAEETATWSASDQKYMDAYIGDGGRNVFAAIIFPILSVIYSLLASLLYFYIAWFISRRKNA
;
A
#
# COMPACT_ATOMS: atom_id res chain seq x y z
N MET A 1 -13.14 5.36 16.29
CA MET A 1 -11.90 5.26 15.49
C MET A 1 -11.18 6.59 15.58
N GLU A 2 -9.88 6.55 15.80
CA GLU A 2 -9.03 7.74 15.77
C GLU A 2 -9.06 8.38 14.36
N PRO A 3 -9.00 9.72 14.22
CA PRO A 3 -9.02 10.40 12.91
C PRO A 3 -7.99 9.85 11.91
N VAL A 4 -6.82 9.45 12.42
CA VAL A 4 -5.73 8.84 11.64
C VAL A 4 -6.15 7.50 11.03
N GLN A 5 -6.90 6.67 11.77
CA GLN A 5 -7.38 5.38 11.27
C GLN A 5 -8.43 5.56 10.17
N ILE A 6 -9.29 6.59 10.30
CA ILE A 6 -10.28 6.94 9.28
C ILE A 6 -9.57 7.36 8.00
N PHE A 7 -8.52 8.18 8.12
CA PHE A 7 -7.72 8.61 6.98
C PHE A 7 -7.06 7.43 6.24
N TYR A 8 -6.43 6.50 6.96
CA TYR A 8 -5.86 5.31 6.34
C TYR A 8 -6.92 4.43 5.68
N ALA A 9 -8.05 4.19 6.35
CA ALA A 9 -9.15 3.43 5.78
C ALA A 9 -9.69 4.06 4.49
N ALA A 10 -9.79 5.39 4.45
CA ALA A 10 -10.18 6.13 3.25
C ALA A 10 -9.20 5.92 2.10
N ILE A 11 -7.89 5.99 2.35
CA ILE A 11 -6.87 5.71 1.32
C ILE A 11 -7.02 4.29 0.78
N TYR A 12 -7.13 3.29 1.66
CA TYR A 12 -7.29 1.90 1.23
C TYR A 12 -8.57 1.69 0.42
N PHE A 13 -9.66 2.34 0.80
CA PHE A 13 -10.91 2.29 0.04
C PHE A 13 -10.77 2.93 -1.34
N LEU A 14 -10.06 4.07 -1.45
CA LEU A 14 -9.76 4.70 -2.73
C LEU A 14 -8.88 3.81 -3.63
N LEU A 15 -7.95 3.06 -3.05
CA LEU A 15 -7.11 2.12 -3.79
C LEU A 15 -7.92 1.01 -4.48
N LEU A 16 -9.02 0.57 -3.88
CA LEU A 16 -9.93 -0.41 -4.52
C LEU A 16 -10.57 0.15 -5.80
N GLY A 17 -10.72 1.48 -5.90
CA GLY A 17 -11.24 2.14 -7.09
C GLY A 17 -10.25 2.21 -8.26
N VAL A 18 -8.95 2.02 -8.01
CA VAL A 18 -7.88 2.28 -9.00
C VAL A 18 -8.08 1.46 -10.29
N PRO A 19 -8.29 0.13 -10.26
CA PRO A 19 -8.47 -0.64 -11.49
C PRO A 19 -9.64 -0.16 -12.34
N PHE A 20 -10.74 0.25 -11.72
CA PHE A 20 -11.93 0.74 -12.44
C PHE A 20 -11.68 2.09 -13.11
N VAL A 21 -11.00 3.01 -12.42
CA VAL A 21 -10.64 4.32 -12.98
C VAL A 21 -9.67 4.14 -14.15
N VAL A 22 -8.60 3.36 -13.97
CA VAL A 22 -7.61 3.09 -15.02
C VAL A 22 -8.28 2.39 -16.21
N ALA A 23 -9.11 1.37 -15.97
CA ALA A 23 -9.83 0.67 -17.02
C ALA A 23 -10.76 1.60 -17.82
N TYR A 24 -11.48 2.49 -17.13
CA TYR A 24 -12.34 3.48 -17.77
C TYR A 24 -11.56 4.41 -18.70
N TRP A 25 -10.42 4.94 -18.25
CA TRP A 25 -9.58 5.83 -19.06
C TRP A 25 -8.93 5.13 -20.25
N VAL A 26 -8.40 3.92 -20.05
CA VAL A 26 -7.73 3.17 -21.12
C VAL A 26 -8.75 2.72 -22.18
N ARG A 27 -9.93 2.23 -21.76
CA ARG A 27 -10.96 1.74 -22.68
C ARG A 27 -11.52 2.83 -23.59
N LYS A 28 -11.50 4.10 -23.16
CA LYS A 28 -11.85 5.24 -24.04
C LYS A 28 -10.95 5.36 -25.27
N ARG A 29 -9.70 4.87 -25.20
CA ARG A 29 -8.70 5.02 -26.26
C ARG A 29 -8.51 3.75 -27.08
N ALA A 30 -8.57 2.58 -26.44
CA ALA A 30 -8.35 1.30 -27.11
C ALA A 30 -9.00 0.12 -26.37
N VAL A 31 -9.51 -0.84 -27.13
CA VAL A 31 -10.06 -2.11 -26.63
C VAL A 31 -9.25 -3.25 -27.25
N SER A 32 -8.04 -3.47 -26.73
CA SER A 32 -7.14 -4.53 -27.19
C SER A 32 -6.58 -5.32 -26.01
N LEU A 33 -6.02 -6.51 -26.27
CA LEU A 33 -5.34 -7.31 -25.25
C LEU A 33 -4.19 -6.52 -24.59
N ARG A 34 -3.46 -5.71 -25.37
CA ARG A 34 -2.40 -4.83 -24.85
C ARG A 34 -2.96 -3.78 -23.89
N SER A 35 -4.12 -3.21 -24.23
CA SER A 35 -4.84 -2.25 -23.38
C SER A 35 -5.25 -2.89 -22.05
N PHE A 36 -5.72 -4.13 -22.07
CA PHE A 36 -6.05 -4.88 -20.87
C PHE A 36 -4.82 -5.11 -19.98
N SER A 37 -3.72 -5.62 -20.55
CA SER A 37 -2.47 -5.83 -19.82
C SER A 37 -1.95 -4.53 -19.21
N LEU A 38 -2.03 -3.41 -19.93
CA LEU A 38 -1.64 -2.09 -19.43
C LEU A 38 -2.46 -1.68 -18.21
N VAL A 39 -3.79 -1.89 -18.22
CA VAL A 39 -4.65 -1.59 -17.07
C VAL A 39 -4.21 -2.36 -15.84
N VAL A 40 -3.97 -3.66 -15.98
CA VAL A 40 -3.55 -4.51 -14.85
C VAL A 40 -2.22 -4.04 -14.28
N VAL A 41 -1.21 -3.83 -15.12
CA VAL A 41 0.13 -3.42 -14.69
C VAL A 41 0.11 -2.05 -14.02
N VAL A 42 -0.54 -1.06 -14.64
CA VAL A 42 -0.61 0.31 -14.11
C VAL A 42 -1.37 0.34 -12.79
N SER A 43 -2.48 -0.39 -12.68
CA SER A 43 -3.28 -0.42 -11.45
C SER A 43 -2.51 -1.08 -10.30
N ALA A 44 -1.87 -2.22 -10.57
CA ALA A 44 -1.05 -2.92 -9.59
C ALA A 44 0.14 -2.06 -9.13
N ALA A 45 0.79 -1.36 -10.07
CA ALA A 45 1.90 -0.46 -9.77
C ALA A 45 1.46 0.73 -8.90
N ILE A 46 0.32 1.36 -9.20
CA ILE A 46 -0.22 2.47 -8.38
C ILE A 46 -0.56 1.97 -6.98
N MET A 47 -1.29 0.87 -6.86
CA MET A 47 -1.70 0.32 -5.57
C MET A 47 -0.48 -0.06 -4.72
N SER A 48 0.45 -0.83 -5.31
CA SER A 48 1.68 -1.24 -4.63
C SER A 48 2.54 -0.04 -4.26
N GLY A 49 2.69 0.92 -5.16
CA GLY A 49 3.48 2.13 -4.94
C GLY A 49 2.99 2.92 -3.73
N VAL A 50 1.67 3.10 -3.57
CA VAL A 50 1.12 3.80 -2.41
C VAL A 50 1.47 3.09 -1.11
N VAL A 51 1.33 1.76 -1.05
CA VAL A 51 1.65 1.00 0.17
C VAL A 51 3.15 0.99 0.45
N ILE A 52 3.99 0.82 -0.56
CA ILE A 52 5.45 0.85 -0.43
C ILE A 52 5.93 2.22 0.07
N VAL A 53 5.39 3.32 -0.48
CA VAL A 53 5.76 4.67 -0.05
C VAL A 53 5.35 4.92 1.40
N GLN A 54 4.15 4.50 1.81
CA GLN A 54 3.70 4.61 3.20
C GLN A 54 4.56 3.77 4.14
N TRP A 55 4.91 2.56 3.73
CA TRP A 55 5.78 1.67 4.48
C TRP A 55 7.17 2.28 4.67
N LEU A 56 7.84 2.70 3.59
CA LEU A 56 9.16 3.34 3.67
C LEU A 56 9.13 4.61 4.52
N GLY A 57 8.08 5.44 4.38
CA GLY A 57 7.93 6.64 5.20
C GLY A 57 7.78 6.33 6.68
N TYR A 58 7.04 5.27 7.03
CA TYR A 58 6.90 4.83 8.42
C TYR A 58 8.19 4.21 8.97
N ASP A 59 8.93 3.48 8.13
CA ASP A 59 10.21 2.87 8.49
C ASP A 59 11.26 3.94 8.78
N ILE A 60 11.35 4.96 7.93
CA ILE A 60 12.18 6.15 8.15
C ILE A 60 11.77 6.86 9.45
N TYR A 61 10.47 7.05 9.68
CA TYR A 61 9.98 7.66 10.91
C TYR A 61 10.38 6.87 12.16
N LEU A 62 10.23 5.54 12.15
CA LEU A 62 10.67 4.70 13.26
C LEU A 62 12.18 4.75 13.45
N GLY A 63 12.96 4.70 12.37
CA GLY A 63 14.41 4.84 12.40
C GLY A 63 14.85 6.13 13.09
N TYR A 64 14.23 7.27 12.76
CA TYR A 64 14.51 8.54 13.45
C TYR A 64 14.12 8.52 14.94
N ARG A 65 12.99 7.90 15.28
CA ARG A 65 12.54 7.80 16.68
C ARG A 65 13.48 6.92 17.50
N VAL A 66 13.86 5.76 16.98
CA VAL A 66 14.76 4.83 17.65
C VAL A 66 16.18 5.40 17.76
N ALA A 67 16.70 6.03 16.70
CA ALA A 67 18.00 6.68 16.75
C ALA A 67 18.08 7.80 17.81
N SER A 68 16.96 8.48 18.09
CA SER A 68 16.92 9.50 19.15
C SER A 68 16.94 8.95 20.59
N LEU A 69 16.80 7.63 20.75
CA LEU A 69 16.86 6.96 22.05
C LEU A 69 18.28 6.54 22.45
N ASP A 70 19.19 6.49 21.49
CA ASP A 70 20.64 6.36 21.67
C ASP A 70 21.21 7.77 21.86
N ARG A 71 21.54 8.15 23.10
CA ARG A 71 21.90 9.54 23.44
C ARG A 71 23.37 9.84 23.21
N ASP A 72 24.23 8.85 23.41
CA ASP A 72 25.67 8.98 23.20
C ASP A 72 26.11 8.60 21.78
N GLY A 73 25.21 7.98 21.01
CA GLY A 73 25.40 7.67 19.59
C GLY A 73 26.34 6.49 19.38
N ASP A 74 26.49 5.62 20.39
CA ASP A 74 27.41 4.49 20.34
C ASP A 74 26.82 3.23 19.67
N GLY A 75 25.54 3.27 19.32
CA GLY A 75 24.80 2.20 18.65
C GLY A 75 24.26 1.13 19.60
N PHE A 76 24.44 1.30 20.91
CA PHE A 76 23.89 0.44 21.95
C PHE A 76 22.98 1.26 22.88
N TRP A 77 22.17 0.57 23.68
CA TRP A 77 21.35 1.21 24.69
C TRP A 77 21.73 0.72 26.07
N THR A 78 22.13 1.65 26.91
CA THR A 78 22.49 1.36 28.30
C THR A 78 21.25 1.17 29.18
N ALA A 79 21.44 0.54 30.34
CA ALA A 79 20.37 0.40 31.35
C ALA A 79 19.86 1.78 31.84
N GLU A 80 20.71 2.80 31.81
CA GLU A 80 20.39 4.16 32.22
C GLU A 80 19.53 4.87 31.17
N GLU A 81 19.81 4.67 29.88
CA GLU A 81 18.99 5.23 28.81
C GLU A 81 17.62 4.56 28.75
N THR A 82 17.59 3.23 28.75
CA THR A 82 16.35 2.43 28.71
C THR A 82 15.42 2.73 29.90
N ALA A 83 15.97 3.02 31.08
CA ALA A 83 15.19 3.41 32.25
C ALA A 83 14.44 4.75 32.10
N THR A 84 14.87 5.60 31.16
CA THR A 84 14.23 6.91 30.90
C THR A 84 13.23 6.88 29.75
N TRP A 85 13.05 5.75 29.09
CA TRP A 85 12.13 5.62 27.97
C TRP A 85 10.69 5.73 28.41
N SER A 86 9.92 6.52 27.68
CA SER A 86 8.47 6.56 27.86
C SER A 86 7.82 5.27 27.33
N ALA A 87 6.57 5.03 27.71
CA ALA A 87 5.78 3.93 27.14
C ALA A 87 5.64 4.04 25.60
N SER A 88 5.66 5.26 25.05
CA SER A 88 5.66 5.47 23.60
C SER A 88 6.98 5.05 22.95
N ASP A 89 8.12 5.28 23.61
CA ASP A 89 9.44 4.94 23.09
C ASP A 89 9.62 3.43 23.02
N GLN A 90 9.18 2.73 24.08
CA GLN A 90 9.13 1.26 24.10
C GLN A 90 8.28 0.72 22.95
N LYS A 91 7.11 1.32 22.69
CA LYS A 91 6.26 0.93 21.55
C LYS A 91 6.92 1.16 20.19
N TYR A 92 7.69 2.24 20.02
CA TYR A 92 8.43 2.46 18.78
C TYR A 92 9.58 1.48 18.61
N MET A 93 10.27 1.14 19.70
CA MET A 93 11.32 0.13 19.71
C MET A 93 10.78 -1.25 19.36
N ASP A 94 9.68 -1.67 19.99
CA ASP A 94 9.01 -2.95 19.68
C ASP A 94 8.58 -3.01 18.22
N ALA A 95 8.05 -1.89 17.68
CA ALA A 95 7.66 -1.79 16.28
C ALA A 95 8.86 -1.81 15.32
N TYR A 96 10.03 -1.33 15.74
CA TYR A 96 11.26 -1.33 14.96
C TYR A 96 11.92 -2.72 14.93
N ILE A 97 12.00 -3.39 16.10
CA ILE A 97 12.58 -4.74 16.22
C ILE A 97 11.65 -5.80 15.61
N GLY A 98 10.34 -5.67 15.82
CA GLY A 98 9.33 -6.62 15.37
C GLY A 98 8.93 -6.51 13.89
N ASP A 99 9.63 -5.70 13.08
CA ASP A 99 9.09 -5.22 11.81
C ASP A 99 9.14 -6.21 10.64
N GLY A 100 9.66 -7.42 10.85
CA GLY A 100 9.78 -8.44 9.80
C GLY A 100 8.46 -8.72 9.06
N GLY A 101 7.34 -8.74 9.78
CA GLY A 101 6.02 -8.97 9.20
C GLY A 101 5.54 -7.84 8.27
N ARG A 102 5.76 -6.58 8.65
CA ARG A 102 5.39 -5.41 7.85
C ARG A 102 6.21 -5.35 6.56
N ASN A 103 7.51 -5.63 6.67
CA ASN A 103 8.45 -5.64 5.56
C ASN A 103 8.06 -6.69 4.50
N VAL A 104 7.81 -7.93 4.94
CA VAL A 104 7.36 -9.00 4.03
C VAL A 104 6.00 -8.65 3.42
N PHE A 105 5.09 -8.08 4.20
CA PHE A 105 3.78 -7.69 3.68
C PHE A 105 3.88 -6.62 2.60
N ALA A 106 4.56 -5.51 2.87
CA ALA A 106 4.65 -4.38 1.95
C ALA A 106 5.49 -4.68 0.71
N ALA A 107 6.60 -5.41 0.85
CA ALA A 107 7.53 -5.65 -0.24
C ALA A 107 7.19 -6.87 -1.11
N ILE A 108 6.48 -7.87 -0.55
CA ILE A 108 6.25 -9.17 -1.23
C ILE A 108 4.76 -9.46 -1.38
N ILE A 109 4.03 -9.53 -0.26
CA ILE A 109 2.65 -10.01 -0.27
C ILE A 109 1.72 -9.02 -0.99
N PHE A 110 1.79 -7.74 -0.63
CA PHE A 110 0.89 -6.72 -1.16
C PHE A 110 1.05 -6.50 -2.67
N PRO A 111 2.28 -6.48 -3.24
CA PRO A 111 2.45 -6.45 -4.68
C PRO A 111 1.76 -7.60 -5.42
N ILE A 112 1.87 -8.83 -4.91
CA ILE A 112 1.20 -10.00 -5.49
C ILE A 112 -0.33 -9.82 -5.41
N LEU A 113 -0.85 -9.42 -4.25
CA LEU A 113 -2.28 -9.17 -4.08
C LEU A 113 -2.78 -8.05 -5.00
N SER A 114 -2.00 -7.00 -5.21
CA SER A 114 -2.35 -5.89 -6.09
C SER A 114 -2.51 -6.33 -7.55
N VAL A 115 -1.67 -7.26 -8.02
CA VAL A 115 -1.74 -7.83 -9.37
C VAL A 115 -2.99 -8.69 -9.51
N ILE A 116 -3.22 -9.60 -8.56
CA ILE A 116 -4.40 -10.48 -8.56
C ILE A 116 -5.68 -9.65 -8.53
N TYR A 117 -5.75 -8.67 -7.63
CA TYR A 117 -6.91 -7.79 -7.52
C TYR A 117 -7.14 -6.98 -8.80
N SER A 118 -6.08 -6.37 -9.35
CA SER A 118 -6.16 -5.57 -10.58
C SER A 118 -6.62 -6.41 -11.77
N LEU A 119 -6.17 -7.66 -11.86
CA LEU A 119 -6.63 -8.61 -12.87
C LEU A 119 -8.14 -8.85 -12.75
N LEU A 120 -8.61 -9.24 -11.55
CA LEU A 120 -10.02 -9.56 -11.31
C LEU A 120 -10.94 -8.36 -11.54
N ALA A 121 -10.57 -7.19 -11.01
CA ALA A 121 -11.34 -5.96 -11.16
C ALA A 121 -11.38 -5.50 -12.63
N SER A 122 -10.27 -5.61 -13.36
CA SER A 122 -10.23 -5.31 -14.80
C SER A 122 -11.08 -6.27 -15.61
N LEU A 123 -11.02 -7.58 -15.32
CA LEU A 123 -11.88 -8.58 -15.97
C LEU A 123 -13.35 -8.26 -15.75
N LEU A 124 -13.74 -8.00 -14.51
CA LEU A 124 -15.12 -7.63 -14.16
C LEU A 124 -15.56 -6.38 -14.91
N TYR A 125 -14.72 -5.32 -14.91
CA TYR A 125 -15.03 -4.08 -15.62
C TYR A 125 -15.24 -4.33 -17.11
N PHE A 126 -14.31 -5.02 -17.78
CA PHE A 126 -14.39 -5.32 -19.22
C PHE A 126 -15.58 -6.23 -19.56
N TYR A 127 -15.94 -7.17 -18.68
CA TYR A 127 -17.11 -8.03 -18.84
C TYR A 127 -18.41 -7.22 -18.79
N ILE A 128 -18.60 -6.38 -17.76
CA ILE A 128 -19.78 -5.50 -17.63
C ILE A 128 -19.89 -4.56 -18.85
N ALA A 129 -18.76 -3.95 -19.19
CA ALA A 129 -18.57 -3.10 -20.35
C ALA A 129 -19.04 -3.74 -21.66
N TRP A 130 -18.61 -4.98 -21.91
CA TRP A 130 -19.01 -5.75 -23.08
C TRP A 130 -20.51 -6.07 -23.07
N PHE A 131 -21.05 -6.50 -21.94
CA PHE A 131 -22.47 -6.84 -21.78
C PHE A 131 -23.38 -5.64 -22.07
N ILE A 132 -23.06 -4.45 -21.54
CA ILE A 132 -23.78 -3.21 -21.81
C ILE A 132 -23.71 -2.84 -23.29
N SER A 133 -22.54 -3.01 -23.93
CA SER A 133 -22.36 -2.67 -25.34
C SER A 133 -23.18 -3.60 -26.24
N ARG A 134 -23.28 -4.89 -25.87
CA ARG A 134 -24.10 -5.88 -26.59
C ARG A 134 -25.59 -5.55 -26.51
N ARG A 135 -26.08 -5.16 -25.32
CA ARG A 135 -27.49 -4.74 -25.14
C ARG A 135 -27.88 -3.49 -25.90
N LYS A 136 -26.94 -2.56 -26.12
CA LYS A 136 -27.21 -1.33 -26.89
C LYS A 136 -27.28 -1.56 -28.40
N ASN A 137 -26.72 -2.67 -28.88
CA ASN A 137 -26.63 -3.00 -30.31
C ASN A 137 -27.60 -4.12 -30.73
N ALA A 138 -28.44 -4.61 -29.81
CA ALA A 138 -29.48 -5.62 -30.05
C ALA A 138 -30.85 -4.91 -30.08
#